data_AF-A0A0U5G6U2-F1
#
_entry.id   AF-A0A0U5G6U2-F1
#
_cell.length_a   1.000
_cell.length_b   1.000
_cell.length_c   1.000
_cell.angle_alpha   90.00
_cell.angle_beta   90.00
_cell.angle_gamma   90.00
#
_symmetry.space_group_name_H-M   'P 1'
#
loop_
_entity.id
_entity.type
_entity.pdbx_description
1 polymer ?
#
loop_
_entity_poly.entity_id
_entity_poly.type
_entity_poly.pdbx_seq_one_letter_code
_entity_poly.pdbx_strand_id
1 'polypeptide(L)'
;MPLPTVFSNSYSVTTPTTLRVTQSYWSWFKSTGRGYTITELTDRASASPLFTVETRLSGKYRVFRDREGTPLCRLQRNFLKRDGAWVLTRIKSGDDGDREGEPEVGKEKDEGEERLFTVSYDQLRWKMTIKINGAAISNSGSEARSESGGVELQIKSVNLWGSGFTVVLGDQTVMKMRCTNMMHNAMSSFKVTPPRWEVELVEGMDSVLAATIAVVISDSFSEMHIYMV
;
A
#
# COMPACT_ATOMS: atom_id res chain seq x y z
N MET A 1 12.37 -1.27 -17.59
CA MET A 1 12.68 -2.36 -16.63
C MET A 1 11.40 -3.16 -16.43
N PRO A 2 11.42 -4.49 -16.41
CA PRO A 2 10.22 -5.29 -16.14
C PRO A 2 9.62 -4.94 -14.77
N LEU A 3 8.29 -4.90 -14.69
CA LEU A 3 7.57 -4.52 -13.47
C LEU A 3 7.53 -5.67 -12.47
N PRO A 4 7.65 -5.40 -11.16
CA PRO A 4 7.55 -6.43 -10.15
C PRO A 4 6.13 -7.01 -10.12
N THR A 5 6.04 -8.32 -10.21
CA THR A 5 4.79 -9.05 -9.95
C THR A 5 4.93 -9.75 -8.59
N VAL A 6 4.14 -9.30 -7.62
CA VAL A 6 4.22 -9.77 -6.22
C VAL A 6 3.11 -10.77 -5.94
N PHE A 7 1.95 -10.56 -6.53
CA PHE A 7 0.81 -11.47 -6.47
C PHE A 7 0.72 -12.28 -7.77
N SER A 8 -0.46 -12.80 -8.08
CA SER A 8 -0.71 -13.51 -9.34
C SER A 8 -0.73 -12.53 -10.52
N ASN A 9 -0.31 -13.00 -11.71
CA ASN A 9 -0.48 -12.28 -12.98
C ASN A 9 -1.94 -11.89 -13.27
N SER A 10 -2.91 -12.56 -12.62
CA SER A 10 -4.33 -12.18 -12.69
C SER A 10 -4.62 -10.79 -12.12
N TYR A 11 -3.72 -10.23 -11.31
CA TYR A 11 -3.80 -8.87 -10.77
C TYR A 11 -3.01 -7.86 -11.58
N SER A 12 -2.30 -8.28 -12.63
CA SER A 12 -1.58 -7.38 -13.53
C SER A 12 -2.57 -6.62 -14.41
N VAL A 13 -2.42 -5.30 -14.40
CA VAL A 13 -3.24 -4.38 -15.20
C VAL A 13 -2.89 -4.54 -16.69
N THR A 14 -3.87 -4.81 -17.55
CA THR A 14 -3.64 -5.07 -19.00
C THR A 14 -3.65 -3.80 -19.86
N THR A 15 -4.15 -2.69 -19.34
CA THR A 15 -4.17 -1.37 -19.99
C THR A 15 -4.00 -0.30 -18.93
N PRO A 16 -3.40 0.86 -19.19
CA PRO A 16 -3.26 1.91 -18.17
C PRO A 16 -4.59 2.18 -17.44
N THR A 17 -4.59 2.01 -16.11
CA THR A 17 -5.79 2.05 -15.26
C THR A 17 -5.61 3.06 -14.15
N THR A 18 -6.69 3.73 -13.76
CA THR A 18 -6.70 4.58 -12.56
C THR A 18 -7.51 3.89 -11.47
N LEU A 19 -6.93 3.74 -10.28
CA LEU A 19 -7.65 3.31 -9.08
C LEU A 19 -8.07 4.52 -8.26
N ARG A 20 -9.22 4.43 -7.62
CA ARG A 20 -9.65 5.35 -6.57
C ARG A 20 -9.53 4.66 -5.22
N VAL A 21 -8.69 5.21 -4.35
CA VAL A 21 -8.48 4.73 -2.98
C VAL A 21 -9.15 5.71 -2.02
N THR A 22 -10.23 5.27 -1.38
CA THR A 22 -10.99 6.08 -0.44
C THR A 22 -10.82 5.52 0.96
N GLN A 23 -10.34 6.33 1.88
CA GLN A 23 -10.32 5.96 3.29
C GLN A 23 -11.73 6.08 3.88
N SER A 24 -12.23 4.99 4.48
CA SER A 24 -13.63 4.87 4.91
C SER A 24 -13.91 5.58 6.23
N TYR A 25 -12.94 5.65 7.15
CA TYR A 25 -13.12 6.28 8.46
C TYR A 25 -11.89 7.06 8.91
N TRP A 26 -12.15 8.19 9.56
CA TRP A 26 -11.18 9.00 10.27
C TRP A 26 -11.73 9.30 11.66
N SER A 27 -10.94 9.06 12.71
CA SER A 27 -11.29 9.46 14.06
C SER A 27 -10.13 10.21 14.69
N TRP A 28 -10.42 11.43 15.16
CA TRP A 28 -9.50 12.23 15.98
C TRP A 28 -9.24 11.60 17.35
N PHE A 29 -10.21 10.87 17.89
CA PHE A 29 -10.14 10.26 19.23
C PHE A 29 -9.67 8.80 19.21
N LYS A 30 -9.62 8.19 18.03
CA LYS A 30 -9.16 6.81 17.83
C LYS A 30 -8.21 6.78 16.65
N SER A 31 -6.92 6.90 16.96
CA SER A 31 -5.80 6.65 16.02
C SER A 31 -5.73 5.19 15.53
N THR A 32 -6.78 4.40 15.78
CA THR A 32 -6.76 2.94 15.84
C THR A 32 -7.80 2.34 14.90
N GLY A 33 -7.73 2.70 13.63
CA GLY A 33 -8.73 2.26 12.65
C GLY A 33 -8.71 3.12 11.40
N ARG A 34 -8.18 2.63 10.27
CA ARG A 34 -8.39 3.23 8.95
C ARG A 34 -8.68 2.14 7.92
N GLY A 35 -9.93 2.07 7.51
CA GLY A 35 -10.37 1.17 6.45
C GLY A 35 -10.21 1.86 5.11
N TYR A 36 -10.07 1.07 4.06
CA TYR A 36 -10.00 1.58 2.70
C TYR A 36 -10.91 0.80 1.78
N THR A 37 -11.46 1.52 0.81
CA THR A 37 -12.14 0.95 -0.34
C THR A 37 -11.36 1.35 -1.59
N ILE A 38 -10.93 0.36 -2.36
CA ILE A 38 -10.24 0.57 -3.63
C ILE A 38 -11.17 0.15 -4.76
N THR A 39 -11.50 1.08 -5.64
CA THR A 39 -12.34 0.86 -6.82
C THR A 39 -11.56 1.22 -8.08
N GLU A 40 -11.85 0.57 -9.19
CA GLU A 40 -11.42 1.09 -10.50
C GLU A 40 -12.17 2.39 -10.81
N LEU A 41 -11.44 3.42 -11.24
CA LEU A 41 -12.04 4.66 -11.69
C LEU A 41 -12.57 4.45 -13.11
N THR A 42 -13.85 4.14 -13.23
CA THR A 42 -14.57 4.05 -14.50
C THR A 42 -15.67 5.11 -14.53
N ASP A 43 -16.16 5.45 -15.73
CA ASP A 43 -17.27 6.41 -15.91
C ASP A 43 -18.61 5.93 -15.33
N ARG A 44 -18.67 4.72 -14.74
CA ARG A 44 -19.87 4.15 -14.16
C ARG A 44 -20.06 4.68 -12.74
N ALA A 45 -21.22 5.28 -12.48
CA ALA A 45 -21.58 5.96 -11.23
C ALA A 45 -21.52 5.08 -9.95
N SER A 46 -21.41 3.76 -10.07
CA SER A 46 -21.27 2.83 -8.94
C SER A 46 -20.31 1.68 -9.27
N ALA A 47 -19.01 1.95 -9.21
CA ALA A 47 -18.00 0.90 -9.32
C ALA A 47 -18.00 0.05 -8.04
N SER A 48 -18.16 -1.27 -8.18
CA SER A 48 -17.93 -2.20 -7.07
C SER A 48 -16.46 -2.16 -6.64
N PRO A 49 -16.16 -2.32 -5.35
CA PRO A 49 -14.77 -2.38 -4.90
C PRO A 49 -14.02 -3.54 -5.54
N LEU A 50 -12.80 -3.27 -6.00
CA LEU A 50 -11.83 -4.29 -6.37
C LEU A 50 -11.23 -4.91 -5.11
N PHE A 51 -10.92 -4.06 -4.13
CA PHE A 51 -10.34 -4.46 -2.86
C PHE A 51 -10.98 -3.70 -1.72
N THR A 52 -11.09 -4.38 -0.59
CA THR A 52 -11.40 -3.76 0.70
C THR A 52 -10.24 -3.97 1.65
N VAL A 53 -10.01 -2.97 2.49
CA VAL A 53 -8.92 -2.99 3.47
C VAL A 53 -9.50 -2.69 4.83
N GLU A 54 -9.33 -3.64 5.74
CA GLU A 54 -9.85 -3.51 7.10
C GLU A 54 -8.71 -3.35 8.08
N THR A 55 -8.84 -2.39 8.99
CA THR A 55 -7.90 -2.28 10.10
C THR A 55 -8.23 -3.29 11.19
N ARG A 56 -7.20 -3.94 11.71
CA ARG A 56 -7.27 -4.87 12.84
C ARG A 56 -6.27 -4.50 13.93
N LEU A 57 -6.51 -5.02 15.14
CA LEU A 57 -5.70 -4.82 16.35
C LEU A 57 -5.29 -3.35 16.55
N SER A 58 -6.30 -2.49 16.74
CA SER A 58 -6.12 -1.07 17.05
C SER A 58 -5.23 -0.31 16.07
N GLY A 59 -5.28 -0.60 14.77
CA GLY A 59 -4.44 0.12 13.80
C GLY A 59 -3.05 -0.45 13.62
N LYS A 60 -2.73 -1.62 14.18
CA LYS A 60 -1.45 -2.31 13.92
C LYS A 60 -1.44 -3.00 12.56
N TYR A 61 -2.55 -3.60 12.15
CA TYR A 61 -2.63 -4.37 10.90
C TYR A 61 -3.72 -3.85 9.97
N ARG A 62 -3.49 -4.01 8.67
CA ARG A 62 -4.47 -3.84 7.60
C ARG A 62 -4.56 -5.15 6.83
N VAL A 63 -5.75 -5.70 6.70
CA VAL A 63 -6.00 -6.92 5.94
C VAL A 63 -6.65 -6.53 4.62
N PHE A 64 -6.01 -6.91 3.51
CA PHE A 64 -6.55 -6.71 2.17
C PHE A 64 -7.39 -7.91 1.80
N ARG A 65 -8.60 -7.63 1.30
CA ARG A 65 -9.51 -8.63 0.74
C ARG A 65 -9.82 -8.30 -0.69
N ASP A 66 -9.98 -9.33 -1.52
CA ASP A 66 -10.48 -9.19 -2.89
C ASP A 66 -11.99 -8.84 -2.91
N ARG A 67 -12.58 -8.86 -4.10
CA ARG A 67 -13.99 -8.53 -4.32
C ARG A 67 -14.93 -9.56 -3.69
N GLU A 68 -14.48 -10.79 -3.60
CA GLU A 68 -15.19 -11.93 -3.03
C GLU A 68 -15.05 -11.97 -1.49
N GLY A 69 -14.18 -11.14 -0.91
CA GLY A 69 -13.90 -11.08 0.52
C GLY A 69 -12.75 -12.00 0.97
N THR A 70 -12.07 -12.66 0.04
CA THR A 70 -10.94 -13.54 0.32
C THR A 70 -9.74 -12.73 0.80
N PRO A 71 -9.12 -13.06 1.93
CA PRO A 71 -7.94 -12.35 2.42
C PRO A 71 -6.72 -12.64 1.52
N LEU A 72 -6.07 -11.57 1.03
CA LEU A 72 -4.92 -11.66 0.13
C LEU A 72 -3.59 -11.50 0.88
N CYS A 73 -3.51 -10.45 1.70
CA CYS A 73 -2.28 -10.09 2.39
C CYS A 73 -2.58 -9.24 3.63
N ARG A 74 -1.59 -9.18 4.51
CA ARG A 74 -1.62 -8.39 5.74
C ARG A 74 -0.48 -7.39 5.74
N LEU A 75 -0.82 -6.12 5.90
CA LEU A 75 0.11 -5.02 6.03
C LEU A 75 0.21 -4.62 7.50
N GLN A 76 1.39 -4.79 8.09
CA GLN A 76 1.69 -4.41 9.48
C GLN A 76 2.38 -3.05 9.54
N ARG A 77 1.95 -2.19 10.46
CA ARG A 77 2.61 -0.94 10.83
C ARG A 77 3.49 -1.13 12.07
N ASN A 78 4.77 -0.79 11.94
CA ASN A 78 5.74 -0.76 13.05
C ASN A 78 6.14 0.68 13.38
N PHE A 79 5.36 1.37 14.23
CA PHE A 79 5.51 2.81 14.51
C PHE A 79 6.91 3.24 14.92
N LEU A 80 7.62 2.41 15.69
CA LEU A 80 8.94 2.73 16.23
C LEU A 80 10.11 2.44 15.28
N LYS A 81 9.85 1.80 14.13
CA LYS A 81 10.90 1.42 13.18
C LYS A 81 10.89 2.35 11.97
N ARG A 82 12.07 2.82 11.56
CA ARG A 82 12.28 3.51 10.28
C ARG A 82 12.42 2.51 9.15
N ASP A 83 13.30 1.53 9.30
CA ASP A 83 13.44 0.41 8.36
C ASP A 83 12.47 -0.71 8.74
N GLY A 84 11.65 -1.14 7.79
CA GLY A 84 10.51 -2.02 8.09
C GLY A 84 9.41 -1.31 8.89
N ALA A 85 9.27 0.01 8.70
CA ALA A 85 8.16 0.81 9.19
C ALA A 85 6.80 0.21 8.79
N TRP A 86 6.78 -0.43 7.62
CA TRP A 86 5.70 -1.30 7.18
C TRP A 86 6.25 -2.64 6.68
N VAL A 87 5.49 -3.70 6.90
CA VAL A 87 5.81 -5.05 6.42
C VAL A 87 4.56 -5.66 5.82
N LEU A 88 4.65 -6.13 4.57
CA LEU A 88 3.58 -6.87 3.91
C LEU A 88 3.87 -8.36 3.97
N THR A 89 2.93 -9.16 4.48
CA THR A 89 2.98 -10.62 4.46
C THR A 89 1.84 -11.21 3.66
N ARG A 90 2.10 -12.31 2.96
CA ARG A 90 1.04 -13.10 2.29
C ARG A 90 0.23 -13.84 3.34
N ILE A 91 -1.10 -13.84 3.19
CA ILE A 91 -1.98 -14.68 4.01
C ILE A 91 -2.07 -16.06 3.33
N LYS A 92 -1.94 -17.14 4.11
CA LYS A 92 -2.05 -18.51 3.58
C LYS A 92 -3.51 -18.88 3.36
N SER A 93 -3.78 -19.69 2.34
CA SER A 93 -5.12 -20.24 2.10
C SER A 93 -5.65 -20.96 3.35
N GLY A 94 -6.84 -20.58 3.80
CA GLY A 94 -7.47 -21.11 5.02
C GLY A 94 -7.15 -20.34 6.31
N ASP A 95 -6.40 -19.24 6.23
CA ASP A 95 -6.29 -18.26 7.31
C ASP A 95 -7.22 -17.09 7.01
N ASP A 96 -8.20 -16.84 7.88
CA ASP A 96 -9.22 -15.80 7.64
C ASP A 96 -8.66 -14.37 7.80
N GLY A 97 -7.35 -14.23 8.06
CA GLY A 97 -6.68 -12.97 8.38
C GLY A 97 -6.97 -12.47 9.80
N ASP A 98 -7.84 -13.17 10.53
CA ASP A 98 -8.37 -12.81 11.85
C ASP A 98 -7.61 -13.46 13.02
N ARG A 99 -6.48 -14.16 12.77
CA ARG A 99 -5.63 -14.65 13.86
C ARG A 99 -5.05 -13.48 14.66
N GLU A 100 -5.71 -13.15 15.77
CA GLU A 100 -5.33 -12.16 16.78
C GLU A 100 -4.16 -12.62 17.67
N GLY A 101 -3.12 -13.19 17.08
CA GLY A 101 -1.90 -13.52 17.81
C GLY A 101 -0.89 -12.40 17.71
N GLU A 102 -0.67 -11.64 18.78
CA GLU A 102 0.64 -11.01 18.93
C GLU A 102 1.71 -12.11 18.91
N PRO A 103 2.85 -11.94 18.21
CA PRO A 103 3.95 -12.87 18.38
C PRO A 103 4.33 -12.86 19.86
N GLU A 104 4.20 -14.02 20.52
CA GLU A 104 4.68 -14.21 21.90
C GLU A 104 6.11 -13.65 21.99
N VAL A 105 6.33 -12.70 22.90
CA VAL A 105 7.64 -12.09 23.15
C VAL A 105 8.63 -13.22 23.45
N GLY A 106 9.57 -13.47 22.53
CA GLY A 106 10.62 -14.47 22.69
C GLY A 106 10.59 -15.67 21.75
N LYS A 107 9.63 -15.77 20.81
CA LYS A 107 9.71 -16.74 19.69
C LYS A 107 9.85 -16.01 18.36
N GLU A 108 11.04 -16.07 17.75
CA GLU A 108 11.22 -15.82 16.32
C GLU A 108 10.40 -16.85 15.55
N LYS A 109 9.12 -16.52 15.30
CA LYS A 109 8.23 -17.33 14.48
C LYS A 109 8.31 -16.85 13.03
N ASP A 110 9.52 -16.86 12.47
CA ASP A 110 9.78 -16.43 11.08
C ASP A 110 9.68 -17.58 10.07
N GLU A 111 9.43 -18.82 10.51
CA GLU A 111 9.45 -20.00 9.62
C GLU A 111 8.18 -20.19 8.78
N GLY A 112 7.17 -19.31 8.91
CA GLY A 112 5.85 -19.55 8.34
C GLY A 112 5.31 -18.49 7.39
N GLU A 113 5.63 -17.21 7.57
CA GLU A 113 4.97 -16.13 6.84
C GLU A 113 5.85 -15.59 5.71
N GLU A 114 5.36 -15.71 4.48
CA GLU A 114 6.05 -15.18 3.31
C GLU A 114 5.98 -13.64 3.34
N ARG A 115 7.11 -13.01 3.69
CA ARG A 115 7.28 -11.55 3.65
C ARG A 115 7.46 -11.08 2.21
N LEU A 116 6.48 -10.37 1.68
CA LEU A 116 6.44 -9.91 0.29
C LEU A 116 7.24 -8.62 0.08
N PHE A 117 7.07 -7.63 0.97
CA PHE A 117 7.91 -6.43 0.94
C PHE A 117 8.02 -5.75 2.30
N THR A 118 9.02 -4.88 2.41
CA THR A 118 9.22 -3.98 3.54
C THR A 118 9.31 -2.53 3.08
N VAL A 119 8.87 -1.60 3.93
CA VAL A 119 8.96 -0.16 3.66
C VAL A 119 9.87 0.48 4.68
N SER A 120 10.88 1.20 4.19
CA SER A 120 11.65 2.16 4.96
C SER A 120 10.99 3.53 4.84
N TYR A 121 10.75 4.20 5.97
CA TYR A 121 10.08 5.49 6.00
C TYR A 121 10.86 6.51 6.83
N ASP A 122 11.28 7.59 6.18
CA ASP A 122 11.78 8.81 6.82
C ASP A 122 10.69 9.89 6.80
N GLN A 123 10.00 9.99 7.92
CA GLN A 123 8.87 10.90 8.14
C GLN A 123 9.25 12.38 7.98
N LEU A 124 10.47 12.78 8.37
CA LEU A 124 10.91 14.17 8.30
C LEU A 124 11.16 14.63 6.86
N ARG A 125 11.56 13.70 5.99
CA ARG A 125 11.93 13.98 4.60
C ARG A 125 10.87 13.55 3.58
N TRP A 126 9.73 13.01 4.04
CA TRP A 126 8.72 12.38 3.17
C TRP A 126 9.34 11.38 2.19
N LYS A 127 10.37 10.65 2.63
CA LYS A 127 11.06 9.66 1.80
C LYS A 127 10.61 8.29 2.21
N MET A 128 10.07 7.53 1.25
CA MET A 128 9.79 6.11 1.45
C MET A 128 10.49 5.29 0.37
N THR A 129 10.99 4.13 0.79
CA THR A 129 11.59 3.14 -0.08
C THR A 129 10.96 1.80 0.21
N ILE A 130 10.50 1.10 -0.84
CA ILE A 130 9.91 -0.23 -0.73
C ILE A 130 10.88 -1.24 -1.30
N LYS A 131 11.24 -2.24 -0.49
CA LYS A 131 12.06 -3.38 -0.91
C LYS A 131 11.18 -4.60 -1.03
N ILE A 132 11.05 -5.09 -2.26
CA ILE A 132 10.24 -6.26 -2.58
C ILE A 132 11.14 -7.50 -2.52
N ASN A 133 10.72 -8.48 -1.73
CA ASN A 133 11.43 -9.73 -1.56
C ASN A 133 10.98 -10.72 -2.63
N GLY A 134 11.93 -11.37 -3.31
CA GLY A 134 11.63 -12.51 -4.18
C GLY A 134 10.71 -12.22 -5.38
N ALA A 135 10.56 -10.95 -5.80
CA ALA A 135 9.71 -10.59 -6.92
C ALA A 135 10.09 -11.38 -8.17
N ALA A 136 9.14 -12.11 -8.75
CA ALA A 136 9.30 -12.63 -10.09
C ALA A 136 9.31 -11.43 -11.05
N ILE A 137 10.41 -11.26 -11.73
CA ILE A 137 10.52 -10.28 -12.80
C ILE A 137 9.84 -10.90 -14.02
N SER A 138 8.73 -10.30 -14.48
CA SER A 138 7.94 -10.83 -15.59
C SER A 138 8.66 -10.67 -16.93
N ASN A 139 9.62 -11.56 -17.19
CA ASN A 139 10.10 -11.82 -18.55
C ASN A 139 9.32 -13.01 -19.10
N SER A 140 8.71 -12.84 -20.27
CA SER A 140 8.10 -13.92 -21.04
C SER A 140 9.04 -15.14 -21.11
N GLY A 141 8.72 -16.19 -20.35
CA GLY A 141 9.22 -17.55 -20.59
C GLY A 141 10.32 -18.13 -19.70
N SER A 142 10.79 -17.50 -18.63
CA SER A 142 11.71 -18.18 -17.70
C SER A 142 11.66 -17.64 -16.27
N GLU A 143 11.16 -18.46 -15.34
CA GLU A 143 11.18 -18.24 -13.89
C GLU A 143 12.60 -18.40 -13.33
N ALA A 144 13.45 -17.39 -13.51
CA ALA A 144 14.71 -17.30 -12.79
C ALA A 144 14.49 -16.49 -11.51
N ARG A 145 14.39 -17.18 -10.36
CA ARG A 145 14.50 -16.53 -9.04
C ARG A 145 15.92 -15.97 -8.90
N SER A 146 16.06 -14.66 -8.94
CA SER A 146 17.34 -13.98 -8.72
C SER A 146 17.66 -13.94 -7.23
N GLU A 147 18.70 -14.66 -6.81
CA GLU A 147 19.09 -14.87 -5.41
C GLU A 147 19.84 -13.72 -4.72
N SER A 148 19.95 -12.52 -5.31
CA SER A 148 20.67 -11.41 -4.60
C SER A 148 20.28 -9.97 -4.96
N GLY A 149 19.21 -9.73 -5.72
CA GLY A 149 18.79 -8.37 -6.11
C GLY A 149 17.30 -8.15 -5.86
N GLY A 150 16.92 -7.79 -4.64
CA GLY A 150 15.54 -7.37 -4.36
C GLY A 150 15.14 -6.14 -5.19
N VAL A 151 13.89 -6.09 -5.64
CA VAL A 151 13.39 -4.95 -6.42
C VAL A 151 13.11 -3.78 -5.48
N GLU A 152 13.70 -2.62 -5.76
CA GLU A 152 13.50 -1.40 -4.97
C GLU A 152 12.60 -0.40 -5.71
N LEU A 153 11.51 0.03 -5.05
CA LEU A 153 10.68 1.15 -5.49
C LEU A 153 10.94 2.36 -4.59
N GLN A 154 11.12 3.52 -5.21
CA GLN A 154 11.25 4.79 -4.49
C GLN A 154 9.96 5.59 -4.61
N ILE A 155 9.48 6.10 -3.49
CA ILE A 155 8.33 7.00 -3.46
C ILE A 155 8.84 8.41 -3.23
N LYS A 156 8.51 9.30 -4.15
CA LYS A 156 8.88 10.71 -4.12
C LYS A 156 7.63 11.56 -3.98
N SER A 157 7.63 12.49 -3.02
CA SER A 157 6.60 13.52 -2.97
C SER A 157 6.79 14.50 -4.12
N VAL A 158 5.69 14.83 -4.81
CA VAL A 158 5.68 15.80 -5.92
C VAL A 158 5.53 17.22 -5.40
N ASN A 159 5.01 17.39 -4.19
CA ASN A 159 4.83 18.70 -3.57
C ASN A 159 5.10 18.67 -2.06
N LEU A 160 5.30 19.86 -1.48
CA LEU A 160 5.64 20.03 -0.06
C LEU A 160 4.53 19.55 0.89
N TRP A 161 3.28 19.54 0.42
CA TRP A 161 2.10 19.28 1.23
C TRP A 161 1.60 17.83 1.14
N GLY A 162 2.31 16.98 0.38
CA GLY A 162 1.96 15.58 0.22
C GLY A 162 0.63 15.31 -0.50
N SER A 163 0.12 16.22 -1.36
CA SER A 163 -1.05 15.89 -2.20
C SER A 163 -0.71 15.04 -3.42
N GLY A 164 0.57 14.82 -3.71
CA GLY A 164 1.00 14.11 -4.91
C GLY A 164 2.24 13.29 -4.63
N PHE A 165 2.25 12.05 -5.10
CA PHE A 165 3.38 11.13 -5.01
C PHE A 165 3.62 10.44 -6.35
N THR A 166 4.88 10.15 -6.64
CA THR A 166 5.31 9.32 -7.76
C THR A 166 6.09 8.12 -7.22
N VAL A 167 5.77 6.93 -7.71
CA VAL A 167 6.50 5.70 -7.44
C VAL A 167 7.38 5.41 -8.65
N VAL A 168 8.67 5.27 -8.41
CA VAL A 168 9.70 5.07 -9.43
C VAL A 168 10.43 3.75 -9.21
N LEU A 169 10.66 3.02 -10.31
CA LEU A 169 11.47 1.82 -10.40
C LEU A 169 12.68 2.12 -11.28
N GLY A 170 13.85 2.26 -10.67
CA GLY A 170 15.01 2.88 -11.35
C GLY A 170 14.64 4.29 -11.84
N ASP A 171 14.73 4.53 -13.14
CA ASP A 171 14.41 5.81 -13.78
C ASP A 171 12.97 5.89 -14.32
N GLN A 172 12.18 4.82 -14.19
CA GLN A 172 10.83 4.75 -14.75
C GLN A 172 9.76 5.04 -13.69
N THR A 173 8.85 5.97 -13.98
CA THR A 173 7.64 6.16 -13.14
C THR A 173 6.63 5.06 -13.46
N VAL A 174 6.23 4.30 -12.44
CA VAL A 174 5.34 3.13 -12.58
C VAL A 174 3.96 3.38 -11.96
N MET A 175 3.86 4.37 -11.06
CA MET A 175 2.60 4.76 -10.45
C MET A 175 2.65 6.23 -10.07
N LYS A 176 1.54 6.95 -10.28
CA LYS A 176 1.34 8.31 -9.77
C LYS A 176 0.13 8.31 -8.86
N MET A 177 0.17 9.13 -7.82
CA MET A 177 -0.89 9.18 -6.82
C MET A 177 -1.18 10.64 -6.48
N ARG A 178 -2.45 11.02 -6.51
CA ARG A 178 -2.92 12.40 -6.26
C ARG A 178 -4.10 12.41 -5.30
N CYS A 179 -4.03 13.24 -4.26
CA CYS A 179 -5.14 13.49 -3.35
C CYS A 179 -6.16 14.41 -4.04
N THR A 180 -7.40 13.96 -4.18
CA THR A 180 -8.41 14.63 -5.00
C THR A 180 -9.27 15.61 -4.23
N ASN A 181 -9.38 15.43 -2.91
CA ASN A 181 -10.17 16.29 -2.04
C ASN A 181 -9.33 17.30 -1.26
N MET A 182 -8.06 17.50 -1.63
CA MET A 182 -7.18 18.55 -1.11
C MET A 182 -7.24 19.81 -1.98
N MET A 183 -7.51 20.96 -1.35
CA MET A 183 -7.49 22.24 -2.06
C MET A 183 -6.05 22.70 -2.32
N HIS A 184 -5.84 23.61 -3.26
CA HIS A 184 -4.50 24.11 -3.60
C HIS A 184 -3.91 25.11 -2.57
N ASN A 185 -4.40 25.14 -1.34
CA ASN A 185 -3.95 26.09 -0.31
C ASN A 185 -3.43 25.39 0.96
N ALA A 186 -2.52 26.05 1.67
CA ALA A 186 -1.81 25.52 2.84
C ALA A 186 -2.73 25.15 4.02
N MET A 187 -3.92 25.75 4.11
CA MET A 187 -4.89 25.42 5.15
C MET A 187 -5.76 24.19 4.85
N SER A 188 -5.72 23.68 3.61
CA SER A 188 -6.56 22.54 3.23
C SER A 188 -6.00 21.21 3.68
N SER A 189 -4.68 21.05 3.79
CA SER A 189 -4.04 19.83 4.31
C SER A 189 -4.60 19.43 5.68
N PHE A 190 -4.99 20.40 6.50
CA PHE A 190 -5.60 20.20 7.82
C PHE A 190 -7.09 19.83 7.81
N LYS A 191 -7.78 19.94 6.66
CA LYS A 191 -9.22 19.67 6.49
C LYS A 191 -9.52 18.48 5.59
N VAL A 192 -8.51 17.82 5.03
CA VAL A 192 -8.66 16.73 4.05
C VAL A 192 -8.83 15.41 4.76
N THR A 193 -10.07 15.17 5.15
CA THR A 193 -10.36 14.06 6.03
C THR A 193 -11.76 13.49 5.78
N PRO A 194 -11.90 12.21 5.40
CA PRO A 194 -10.83 11.28 5.03
C PRO A 194 -10.21 11.61 3.64
N PRO A 195 -8.91 11.35 3.42
CA PRO A 195 -8.29 11.59 2.12
C PRO A 195 -8.84 10.63 1.05
N ARG A 196 -8.92 11.14 -0.17
CA ARG A 196 -9.31 10.37 -1.37
C ARG A 196 -8.20 10.49 -2.40
N TRP A 197 -7.75 9.36 -2.91
CA TRP A 197 -6.62 9.31 -3.84
C TRP A 197 -7.05 8.74 -5.18
N GLU A 198 -6.54 9.36 -6.24
CA GLU A 198 -6.47 8.77 -7.57
C GLU A 198 -5.07 8.22 -7.77
N VAL A 199 -4.98 6.99 -8.24
CA VAL A 199 -3.75 6.24 -8.42
C VAL A 199 -3.68 5.78 -9.87
N GLU A 200 -2.84 6.43 -10.66
CA GLU A 200 -2.59 6.09 -12.06
C GLU A 200 -1.54 4.98 -12.13
N LEU A 201 -1.88 3.88 -12.80
CA LEU A 201 -1.03 2.71 -12.99
C LEU A 201 -0.64 2.56 -14.45
N VAL A 202 0.62 2.21 -14.68
CA VAL A 202 1.09 1.78 -16.00
C VAL A 202 0.61 0.35 -16.31
N GLU A 203 0.54 0.02 -17.60
CA GLU A 203 0.30 -1.35 -18.05
C GLU A 203 1.33 -2.33 -17.46
N GLY A 204 0.87 -3.51 -17.07
CA GLY A 204 1.65 -4.59 -16.45
C GLY A 204 1.82 -4.46 -14.94
N MET A 205 1.40 -3.34 -14.32
CA MET A 205 1.54 -3.14 -12.88
C MET A 205 0.60 -4.07 -12.11
N ASP A 206 1.12 -4.70 -11.05
CA ASP A 206 0.32 -5.48 -10.09
C ASP A 206 -0.59 -4.53 -9.29
N SER A 207 -1.90 -4.66 -9.50
CA SER A 207 -2.92 -3.80 -8.89
C SER A 207 -3.03 -3.96 -7.36
N VAL A 208 -2.73 -5.15 -6.81
CA VAL A 208 -2.76 -5.39 -5.36
C VAL A 208 -1.53 -4.74 -4.72
N LEU A 209 -0.36 -4.89 -5.34
CA LEU A 209 0.85 -4.18 -4.93
C LEU A 209 0.61 -2.67 -4.93
N ALA A 210 0.09 -2.13 -6.04
CA ALA A 210 -0.16 -0.71 -6.16
C ALA A 210 -1.19 -0.19 -5.15
N ALA A 211 -2.27 -0.93 -4.91
CA ALA A 211 -3.26 -0.61 -3.88
C ALA A 211 -2.62 -0.61 -2.48
N THR A 212 -1.72 -1.55 -2.21
CA THR A 212 -0.99 -1.61 -0.93
C THR A 212 -0.08 -0.41 -0.75
N ILE A 213 0.66 -0.01 -1.80
CA ILE A 213 1.51 1.18 -1.79
C ILE A 213 0.66 2.43 -1.52
N ALA A 214 -0.50 2.54 -2.16
CA ALA A 214 -1.42 3.65 -1.95
C ALA A 214 -1.94 3.71 -0.50
N VAL A 215 -2.24 2.56 0.11
CA VAL A 215 -2.62 2.53 1.53
C VAL A 215 -1.47 2.95 2.43
N VAL A 216 -0.23 2.50 2.18
CA VAL A 216 0.96 2.93 2.93
C VAL A 216 1.14 4.46 2.87
N ILE A 217 1.01 5.04 1.67
CA ILE A 217 1.11 6.48 1.46
C ILE A 217 -0.03 7.20 2.19
N SER A 218 -1.28 6.75 2.03
CA SER A 218 -2.44 7.37 2.67
C SER A 218 -2.40 7.29 4.20
N ASP A 219 -1.95 6.16 4.74
CA ASP A 219 -1.78 5.99 6.18
C ASP A 219 -0.68 6.91 6.71
N SER A 220 0.46 6.99 6.03
CA SER A 220 1.56 7.85 6.43
C SER A 220 1.19 9.34 6.34
N PHE A 221 0.45 9.71 5.29
CA PHE A 221 -0.13 11.06 5.14
C PHE A 221 -1.03 11.39 6.32
N SER A 222 -1.97 10.51 6.61
CA SER A 222 -2.92 10.67 7.70
C SER A 222 -2.26 10.69 9.08
N GLU A 223 -1.20 9.90 9.30
CA GLU A 223 -0.39 9.94 10.53
C GLU A 223 0.28 11.31 10.71
N MET A 224 0.96 11.81 9.67
CA MET A 224 1.64 13.11 9.72
C MET A 224 0.69 14.26 10.07
N HIS A 225 -0.51 14.27 9.51
CA HIS A 225 -1.48 15.35 9.74
C HIS A 225 -2.07 15.32 11.16
N ILE A 226 -2.07 14.16 11.84
CA ILE A 226 -2.41 14.10 13.26
C ILE A 226 -1.31 14.74 14.13
N TYR A 227 -0.04 14.58 13.76
CA TYR A 227 1.08 15.11 14.55
C TYR A 227 1.39 16.60 14.32
N MET A 228 0.84 17.21 13.27
CA MET A 228 1.05 18.62 12.95
C MET A 228 -0.05 19.56 13.49
N VAL A 229 -1.06 19.01 14.18
CA VAL A 229 -2.13 19.77 14.87
C VAL A 229 -1.92 19.63 16.38
#